data_AF-A0A662AIB9-F1
#
_entry.id   AF-A0A662AIB9-F1
#
_cell.length_a   1.000
_cell.length_b   1.000
_cell.length_c   1.000
_cell.angle_alpha   90.00
_cell.angle_beta   90.00
_cell.angle_gamma   90.00
#
_symmetry.space_group_name_H-M   'P 1'
#
loop_
_entity.id
_entity.type
_entity.pdbx_description
1 polymer ?
#
loop_
_entity_poly.entity_id
_entity_poly.type
_entity_poly.pdbx_seq_one_letter_code
_entity_poly.pdbx_strand_id
1 'polypeptide(L)'
;MFGKKKDIKPKKNQSRVEEPQQDSKSLSRFFKFSFARKPKKEKEVKSKSRFRIMRTIASVLDGSMLKSDFAMRNAPLAFFIFAWILIAIANNYMAQRKAKHIDQVKQEIKDLRDEYISTKSQLMYSTKMSEVARKLQKREIKEPVHPPFKLLISAKEGHHE
;
A
#
# COMPACT_ATOMS: atom_id res chain seq x y z
N MET A 1 -1.11 -4.73 70.43
CA MET A 1 -0.75 -4.03 69.18
C MET A 1 -2.03 -3.53 68.50
N PHE A 2 -1.92 -2.35 67.90
CA PHE A 2 -2.94 -1.46 67.33
C PHE A 2 -4.00 -2.05 66.38
N GLY A 3 -5.21 -1.46 66.40
CA GLY A 3 -5.83 -0.92 65.17
C GLY A 3 -7.13 -1.53 64.66
N LYS A 4 -8.27 -0.87 64.91
CA LYS A 4 -9.58 -1.04 64.26
C LYS A 4 -9.59 -0.53 62.80
N LYS A 5 -10.46 -1.15 61.98
CA LYS A 5 -11.22 -0.68 60.79
C LYS A 5 -10.56 0.33 59.84
N LYS A 6 -10.59 0.01 58.53
CA LYS A 6 -11.17 0.89 57.49
C LYS A 6 -11.27 0.17 56.14
N ASP A 7 -12.36 0.49 55.47
CA ASP A 7 -12.91 -0.07 54.24
C ASP A 7 -11.95 0.05 53.05
N ILE A 8 -11.78 -1.03 52.29
CA ILE A 8 -11.00 -1.03 51.04
C ILE A 8 -12.00 -0.95 49.87
N LYS A 9 -12.23 0.27 49.38
CA LYS A 9 -12.77 0.53 48.04
C LYS A 9 -11.63 0.56 47.02
N PRO A 10 -11.87 0.16 45.75
CA PRO A 10 -10.81 0.05 44.75
C PRO A 10 -10.30 1.42 44.28
N LYS A 11 -8.98 1.60 44.29
CA LYS A 11 -8.29 2.75 43.69
C LYS A 11 -8.16 2.58 42.18
N LYS A 12 -8.69 3.57 41.48
CA LYS A 12 -8.59 3.87 40.05
C LYS A 12 -7.14 4.29 39.69
N ASN A 13 -6.75 4.04 38.43
CA ASN A 13 -5.53 4.46 37.71
C ASN A 13 -4.35 3.48 37.78
N GLN A 14 -4.22 2.58 36.80
CA GLN A 14 -3.52 2.76 35.51
C GLN A 14 -2.04 3.14 35.68
N SER A 15 -1.23 2.10 35.91
CA SER A 15 0.21 2.12 35.70
C SER A 15 0.49 1.93 34.21
N ARG A 16 0.90 3.04 33.61
CA ARG A 16 1.48 3.23 32.28
C ARG A 16 2.69 2.31 32.09
N VAL A 17 2.57 1.36 31.16
CA VAL A 17 3.71 0.67 30.52
C VAL A 17 3.96 1.38 29.19
N GLU A 18 5.22 1.69 28.93
CA GLU A 18 5.68 2.64 27.91
C GLU A 18 5.60 2.07 26.48
N GLU A 19 4.99 2.82 25.56
CA GLU A 19 5.20 2.68 24.11
C GLU A 19 6.41 3.53 23.66
N PRO A 20 7.20 3.10 22.66
CA PRO A 20 8.24 3.92 22.07
C PRO A 20 7.58 4.98 21.16
N GLN A 21 7.33 6.17 21.72
CA GLN A 21 6.92 7.33 20.94
C GLN A 21 8.12 7.89 20.17
N GLN A 22 8.22 7.47 18.91
CA GLN A 22 9.11 7.99 17.90
C GLN A 22 8.84 9.50 17.69
N ASP A 23 9.89 10.31 17.85
CA ASP A 23 9.87 11.77 17.88
C ASP A 23 9.36 12.44 16.58
N SER A 24 8.05 12.58 16.45
CA SER A 24 7.38 13.37 15.40
C SER A 24 7.72 14.88 15.44
N LYS A 25 8.34 15.35 16.53
CA LYS A 25 8.67 16.77 16.77
C LYS A 25 10.11 17.16 16.45
N SER A 26 10.96 16.21 16.04
CA SER A 26 12.30 16.53 15.49
C SER A 26 12.20 16.78 13.99
N LEU A 27 11.47 15.91 13.27
CA LEU A 27 11.29 16.00 11.82
C LEU A 27 10.55 17.26 11.37
N SER A 28 9.60 17.77 12.16
CA SER A 28 8.88 19.01 11.84
C SER A 28 9.72 20.29 12.04
N ARG A 29 10.79 20.25 12.86
CA ARG A 29 11.76 21.35 12.96
C ARG A 29 12.77 21.33 11.80
N PHE A 30 13.18 20.14 11.37
CA PHE A 30 14.01 19.99 10.18
C PHE A 30 13.26 20.30 8.88
N PHE A 31 11.95 20.02 8.81
CA PHE A 31 11.13 20.31 7.63
C PHE A 31 10.59 21.75 7.58
N LYS A 32 10.47 22.45 8.73
CA LYS A 32 10.11 23.87 8.76
C LYS A 32 11.21 24.82 8.26
N PHE A 33 12.43 24.31 8.04
CA PHE A 33 13.55 25.15 7.59
C PHE A 33 13.61 25.36 6.07
N SER A 34 12.84 24.63 5.24
CA SER A 34 13.07 24.64 3.78
C SER A 34 11.99 25.28 2.91
N PHE A 35 10.84 25.74 3.42
CA PHE A 35 9.78 26.27 2.55
C PHE A 35 9.09 27.53 3.09
N ALA A 36 9.79 28.65 3.02
CA ALA A 36 9.19 29.97 2.91
C ALA A 36 9.68 30.65 1.61
N ARG A 37 9.21 30.15 0.46
CA ARG A 37 9.46 30.81 -0.84
C ARG A 37 8.42 31.91 -1.07
N LYS A 38 8.87 33.16 -0.98
CA LYS A 38 8.14 34.35 -1.49
C LYS A 38 7.85 34.18 -2.99
N PRO A 39 6.68 34.58 -3.51
CA PRO A 39 6.44 34.61 -4.96
C PRO A 39 7.16 35.82 -5.58
N LYS A 40 8.38 35.61 -6.08
CA LYS A 40 9.11 36.60 -6.89
C LYS A 40 8.63 36.50 -8.35
N LYS A 41 8.08 37.60 -8.86
CA LYS A 41 7.85 37.86 -10.28
C LYS A 41 9.20 37.84 -11.00
N GLU A 42 9.44 36.82 -11.82
CA GLU A 42 10.62 36.74 -12.68
C GLU A 42 10.17 36.23 -14.06
N LYS A 43 9.60 37.16 -14.84
CA LYS A 43 9.38 37.01 -16.27
C LYS A 43 10.58 37.66 -16.97
N GLU A 44 11.00 37.07 -18.09
CA GLU A 44 11.80 37.65 -19.20
C GLU A 44 13.20 37.10 -19.51
N VAL A 45 13.95 36.46 -18.61
CA VAL A 45 15.31 35.97 -18.98
C VAL A 45 15.30 34.60 -19.68
N LYS A 46 14.31 33.74 -19.38
CA LYS A 46 14.21 32.39 -19.99
C LYS A 46 13.65 32.39 -21.41
N SER A 47 12.95 33.45 -21.82
CA SER A 47 12.34 33.56 -23.16
C SER A 47 13.40 33.71 -24.25
N LYS A 48 14.39 34.60 -24.05
CA LYS A 48 15.48 34.82 -25.03
C LYS A 48 16.33 33.56 -25.28
N SER A 49 16.57 32.73 -24.26
CA SER A 49 17.31 31.46 -24.42
C SER A 49 16.50 30.43 -25.21
N ARG A 50 15.22 30.22 -24.85
CA ARG A 50 14.31 29.34 -25.62
C ARG A 50 14.14 29.81 -27.05
N PHE A 51 14.05 31.12 -27.27
CA PHE A 51 13.94 31.71 -28.59
C PHE A 51 15.21 31.53 -29.44
N ARG A 52 16.41 31.61 -28.83
CA ARG A 52 17.66 31.23 -29.52
C ARG A 52 17.66 29.77 -29.92
N ILE A 53 17.28 28.86 -29.02
CA ILE A 53 17.21 27.42 -29.31
C ILE A 53 16.19 27.14 -30.41
N MET A 54 15.01 27.76 -30.36
CA MET A 54 13.98 27.67 -31.41
C MET A 54 14.47 28.18 -32.75
N ARG A 55 15.20 29.30 -32.78
CA ARG A 55 15.80 29.85 -34.00
C ARG A 55 16.89 28.94 -34.57
N THR A 56 17.70 28.32 -33.72
CA THR A 56 18.71 27.33 -34.13
C THR A 56 18.05 26.08 -34.70
N ILE A 57 17.00 25.55 -34.05
CA ILE A 57 16.22 24.41 -34.57
C ILE A 57 15.56 24.78 -35.90
N ALA A 58 14.97 25.98 -36.01
CA ALA A 58 14.38 26.46 -37.25
C ALA A 58 15.41 26.60 -38.38
N SER A 59 16.61 27.11 -38.10
CA SER A 59 17.69 27.20 -39.11
C SER A 59 18.23 25.83 -39.56
N VAL A 60 18.15 24.83 -38.69
CA VAL A 60 18.49 23.43 -39.04
C VAL A 60 17.39 22.84 -39.92
N LEU A 61 16.12 23.12 -39.61
CA LEU A 61 14.96 22.64 -40.36
C LEU A 61 14.81 23.32 -41.74
N ASP A 62 15.19 24.59 -41.85
CA ASP A 62 15.26 25.38 -43.09
C ASP A 62 16.44 24.98 -43.99
N GLY A 63 17.26 24.02 -43.56
CA GLY A 63 18.32 23.43 -44.36
C GLY A 63 19.56 24.30 -44.54
N SER A 64 19.60 25.50 -43.94
CA SER A 64 20.77 26.39 -43.98
C SER A 64 22.03 25.72 -43.39
N MET A 65 21.86 24.87 -42.37
CA MET A 65 22.95 24.06 -41.79
C MET A 65 23.21 22.77 -42.59
N LEU A 66 22.20 22.21 -43.25
CA LEU A 66 22.30 20.96 -44.03
C LEU A 66 23.05 21.15 -45.36
N LYS A 67 23.07 22.38 -45.91
CA LYS A 67 23.83 22.73 -47.12
C LYS A 67 25.34 22.89 -46.88
N SER A 68 25.79 22.90 -45.63
CA SER A 68 27.22 23.00 -45.31
C SER A 68 27.95 21.68 -45.58
N ASP A 69 29.21 21.74 -46.03
CA ASP A 69 30.05 20.55 -46.25
C ASP A 69 30.15 19.65 -45.01
N PHE A 70 30.01 20.25 -43.82
CA PHE A 70 29.99 19.53 -42.55
C PHE A 70 28.76 18.64 -42.39
N ALA A 71 27.58 19.10 -42.81
CA ALA A 71 26.36 18.30 -42.72
C ALA A 71 26.36 17.13 -43.73
N MET A 72 26.89 17.34 -44.94
CA MET A 72 27.08 16.24 -45.90
C MET A 72 28.01 15.15 -45.35
N ARG A 73 29.12 15.53 -44.69
CA ARG A 73 30.07 14.57 -44.09
C ARG A 73 29.48 13.81 -42.89
N ASN A 74 28.59 14.43 -42.12
CA ASN A 74 27.97 13.83 -40.93
C ASN A 74 26.55 13.31 -41.17
N ALA A 75 26.08 13.25 -42.41
CA ALA A 75 24.73 12.77 -42.73
C ALA A 75 24.45 11.34 -42.19
N PRO A 76 25.40 10.38 -42.24
CA PRO A 76 25.20 9.06 -41.63
C PRO A 76 24.95 9.14 -40.12
N LEU A 77 25.65 10.02 -39.39
CA LEU A 77 25.48 10.21 -37.95
C LEU A 77 24.08 10.72 -37.60
N ALA A 78 23.53 11.66 -38.38
CA ALA A 78 22.17 12.15 -38.19
C ALA A 78 21.14 11.02 -38.38
N PHE A 79 21.36 10.15 -39.37
CA PHE A 79 20.53 8.97 -39.58
C PHE A 79 20.61 7.99 -38.41
N PHE A 80 21.79 7.76 -37.84
CA PHE A 80 21.95 6.92 -36.64
C PHE A 80 21.14 7.45 -35.46
N ILE A 81 21.18 8.76 -35.20
CA ILE A 81 20.40 9.38 -34.11
C ILE A 81 18.90 9.26 -34.39
N PHE A 82 18.48 9.50 -35.63
CA PHE A 82 17.09 9.35 -36.02
C PHE A 82 16.59 7.91 -35.81
N ALA A 83 17.35 6.92 -36.25
CA ALA A 83 17.07 5.52 -36.00
C ALA A 83 17.02 5.20 -34.49
N TRP A 84 17.93 5.79 -33.70
CA TRP A 84 17.96 5.61 -32.26
C TRP A 84 16.71 6.19 -31.57
N ILE A 85 16.23 7.34 -32.03
CA ILE A 85 14.98 7.95 -31.55
C ILE A 85 13.79 7.01 -31.86
N LEU A 86 13.73 6.44 -33.06
CA LEU A 86 12.67 5.48 -33.41
C LEU A 86 12.72 4.25 -32.50
N ILE A 87 13.91 3.68 -32.27
CA ILE A 87 14.11 2.55 -31.37
C ILE A 87 13.68 2.90 -29.94
N ALA A 88 14.03 4.10 -29.47
CA ALA A 88 13.66 4.57 -28.12
C ALA A 88 12.14 4.71 -27.96
N ILE A 89 11.44 5.27 -28.96
CA ILE A 89 9.98 5.38 -28.97
C ILE A 89 9.34 3.98 -28.98
N ALA A 90 9.84 3.07 -29.83
CA ALA A 90 9.33 1.70 -29.90
C ALA A 90 9.50 0.96 -28.56
N ASN A 91 10.66 1.09 -27.93
CA ASN A 91 10.92 0.49 -26.62
C ASN A 91 10.03 1.08 -25.52
N ASN A 92 9.86 2.41 -25.52
CA ASN A 92 8.97 3.08 -24.57
C ASN A 92 7.52 2.58 -24.71
N TYR A 93 7.02 2.42 -25.93
CA TYR A 93 5.69 1.91 -26.19
C TYR A 93 5.50 0.48 -25.68
N MET A 94 6.52 -0.38 -25.84
CA MET A 94 6.52 -1.73 -25.27
C MET A 94 6.50 -1.71 -23.75
N ALA A 95 7.30 -0.84 -23.12
CA ALA A 95 7.29 -0.68 -21.66
C ALA A 95 5.93 -0.22 -21.15
N GLN A 96 5.28 0.71 -21.84
CA GLN A 96 3.95 1.21 -21.47
C GLN A 96 2.88 0.11 -21.57
N ARG A 97 2.91 -0.71 -22.62
CA ARG A 97 2.00 -1.86 -22.76
C ARG A 97 2.20 -2.88 -21.63
N LYS A 98 3.45 -3.22 -21.32
CA LYS A 98 3.78 -4.15 -20.23
C LYS A 98 3.33 -3.63 -18.87
N ALA A 99 3.55 -2.35 -18.59
CA ALA A 99 3.08 -1.72 -17.34
C ALA A 99 1.56 -1.84 -17.17
N LYS A 100 0.80 -1.52 -18.23
CA LYS A 100 -0.67 -1.69 -18.21
C LYS A 100 -1.10 -3.13 -17.99
N HIS A 101 -0.41 -4.09 -18.60
CA HIS A 101 -0.71 -5.50 -18.41
C HIS A 101 -0.45 -5.96 -16.97
N ILE A 102 0.65 -5.51 -16.37
CA ILE A 102 0.95 -5.78 -14.95
C ILE A 102 -0.18 -5.23 -14.05
N ASP A 103 -0.65 -4.02 -14.32
CA ASP A 103 -1.74 -3.41 -13.54
C ASP A 103 -3.06 -4.18 -13.70
N GLN A 104 -3.38 -4.66 -14.91
CA GLN A 104 -4.55 -5.51 -15.16
C GLN A 104 -4.48 -6.82 -14.39
N VAL A 105 -3.39 -7.56 -14.52
CA VAL A 105 -3.19 -8.84 -13.82
C VAL A 105 -3.22 -8.64 -12.30
N LYS A 106 -2.70 -7.52 -11.80
CA LYS A 106 -2.75 -7.19 -10.37
C LYS A 106 -4.18 -6.92 -9.89
N GLN A 107 -5.00 -6.25 -10.70
CA GLN A 107 -6.43 -6.08 -10.41
C GLN A 107 -7.16 -7.42 -10.38
N GLU A 108 -6.92 -8.29 -11.36
CA GLU A 108 -7.52 -9.63 -11.41
C GLU A 108 -7.20 -10.46 -10.16
N ILE A 109 -5.95 -10.45 -9.70
CA ILE A 109 -5.55 -11.12 -8.45
C ILE A 109 -6.28 -10.55 -7.24
N LYS A 110 -6.47 -9.23 -7.19
CA LYS A 110 -7.18 -8.57 -6.10
C LYS A 110 -8.66 -8.94 -6.11
N ASP A 111 -9.29 -8.91 -7.28
CA ASP A 111 -10.71 -9.24 -7.45
C ASP A 111 -10.98 -10.70 -7.07
N LEU A 112 -10.14 -11.65 -7.54
CA LEU A 112 -10.21 -13.06 -7.13
C LEU A 112 -10.07 -13.24 -5.62
N ARG A 113 -9.17 -12.47 -4.99
CA ARG A 113 -8.95 -12.54 -3.55
C ARG A 113 -10.15 -12.00 -2.77
N ASP A 114 -10.75 -10.92 -3.24
CA ASP A 114 -11.94 -10.33 -2.63
C ASP A 114 -13.13 -11.29 -2.75
N GLU A 115 -13.30 -11.95 -3.89
CA GLU A 115 -14.31 -13.00 -4.11
C GLU A 115 -14.09 -14.22 -3.19
N TYR A 116 -12.85 -14.69 -3.06
CA TYR A 116 -12.49 -15.78 -2.15
C TYR A 116 -12.81 -15.42 -0.68
N ILE A 117 -12.44 -14.22 -0.24
CA ILE A 117 -12.71 -13.78 1.15
C ILE A 117 -14.21 -13.72 1.39
N SER A 118 -14.98 -13.15 0.45
CA SER A 118 -16.44 -13.08 0.54
C SER A 118 -17.08 -14.46 0.63
N THR A 119 -16.74 -15.35 -0.29
CA THR A 119 -17.30 -16.72 -0.36
C THR A 119 -16.93 -17.54 0.87
N LYS A 120 -15.66 -17.47 1.32
CA LYS A 120 -15.21 -18.12 2.55
C LYS A 120 -15.94 -17.57 3.77
N SER A 121 -16.15 -16.26 3.84
CA SER A 121 -16.88 -15.62 4.94
C SER A 121 -18.33 -16.11 5.00
N GLN A 122 -19.01 -16.24 3.86
CA GLN A 122 -20.36 -16.81 3.80
C GLN A 122 -20.40 -18.27 4.30
N LEU A 123 -19.41 -19.08 3.92
CA LEU A 123 -19.27 -20.46 4.42
C LEU A 123 -19.02 -20.48 5.94
N MET A 124 -18.12 -19.64 6.44
CA MET A 124 -17.84 -19.54 7.87
C MET A 124 -19.05 -19.05 8.66
N TYR A 125 -19.81 -18.09 8.13
CA TYR A 125 -21.04 -17.59 8.74
C TYR A 125 -22.10 -18.70 8.85
N SER A 126 -22.30 -19.46 7.76
CA SER A 126 -23.27 -20.57 7.76
C SER A 126 -22.86 -21.76 8.62
N THR A 127 -21.55 -21.99 8.81
CA THR A 127 -21.00 -23.06 9.65
C THR A 127 -20.82 -22.65 11.12
N LYS A 128 -20.96 -21.35 11.43
CA LYS A 128 -20.80 -20.83 12.79
C LYS A 128 -21.75 -21.53 13.76
N MET A 129 -21.21 -22.06 14.87
CA MET A 129 -21.96 -22.79 15.90
C MET A 129 -23.25 -22.08 16.33
N SER A 130 -23.19 -20.77 16.56
CA SER A 130 -24.38 -19.96 16.91
C SER A 130 -25.45 -19.91 15.82
N GLU A 131 -25.06 -19.87 14.54
CA GLU A 131 -26.01 -19.85 13.41
C GLU A 131 -26.60 -21.24 13.17
N VAL A 132 -25.81 -22.29 13.34
CA VAL A 132 -26.27 -23.68 13.30
C VAL A 132 -27.24 -23.94 14.46
N ALA A 133 -26.93 -23.53 15.68
CA ALA A 133 -27.82 -23.60 16.84
C ALA A 133 -29.12 -22.81 16.61
N ARG A 134 -29.06 -21.62 16.00
CA ARG A 134 -30.25 -20.82 15.64
C ARG A 134 -31.11 -21.50 14.55
N LYS A 135 -30.49 -22.14 13.56
CA LYS A 135 -31.22 -22.92 12.54
C LYS A 135 -31.83 -24.20 13.11
N LEU A 136 -31.15 -24.85 14.07
CA LEU A 136 -31.59 -26.06 14.75
C LEU A 136 -32.60 -25.81 15.88
N GLN A 137 -32.71 -24.58 16.41
CA GLN A 137 -33.76 -24.18 17.36
C GLN A 137 -35.18 -24.41 16.82
N LYS A 138 -35.39 -24.25 15.50
CA LYS A 138 -36.68 -24.60 14.85
C LYS A 138 -37.01 -26.10 14.90
N ARG A 139 -36.03 -26.94 15.23
CA ARG A 139 -36.16 -28.39 15.38
C ARG A 139 -36.00 -28.84 16.85
N GLU A 140 -36.08 -27.91 17.82
CA GLU A 140 -35.97 -28.15 19.28
C GLU A 140 -34.63 -28.73 19.80
N ILE A 141 -33.58 -28.76 18.98
CA ILE A 141 -32.26 -29.25 19.40
C ILE A 141 -31.47 -28.10 20.06
N LYS A 142 -31.13 -28.24 21.36
CA LYS A 142 -30.38 -27.24 22.15
C LYS A 142 -28.90 -27.58 22.24
N GLU A 143 -28.06 -26.54 22.14
CA GLU A 143 -26.62 -26.63 22.30
C GLU A 143 -26.28 -26.93 23.79
N PRO A 144 -25.38 -27.88 24.09
CA PRO A 144 -25.00 -28.19 25.46
C PRO A 144 -24.23 -27.02 26.09
N VAL A 145 -24.82 -26.40 27.11
CA VAL A 145 -24.28 -25.23 27.84
C VAL A 145 -23.22 -25.62 28.89
N HIS A 146 -23.18 -26.90 29.27
CA HIS A 146 -22.28 -27.40 30.31
C HIS A 146 -21.07 -28.12 29.71
N PRO A 147 -19.85 -27.83 30.21
CA PRO A 147 -18.66 -28.57 29.81
C PRO A 147 -18.81 -30.06 30.18
N PRO A 148 -18.28 -30.99 29.36
CA PRO A 148 -18.39 -32.42 29.60
C PRO A 148 -17.74 -32.79 30.93
N PHE A 149 -18.44 -33.58 31.75
CA PHE A 149 -17.95 -34.02 33.05
C PHE A 149 -16.77 -34.98 32.85
N LYS A 150 -15.64 -34.69 33.52
CA LYS A 150 -14.51 -35.62 33.59
C LYS A 150 -14.89 -36.77 34.53
N LEU A 151 -15.18 -37.94 33.96
CA LEU A 151 -15.36 -39.17 34.73
C LEU A 151 -13.99 -39.58 35.29
N LEU A 152 -13.72 -39.22 36.55
CA LEU A 152 -12.61 -39.78 37.31
C LEU A 152 -13.10 -41.12 37.87
N ILE A 153 -12.71 -42.22 37.24
CA ILE A 153 -12.92 -43.55 37.77
C ILE A 153 -12.00 -43.69 38.99
N SER A 154 -12.52 -43.40 40.18
CA SER A 154 -11.84 -43.84 41.40
C SER A 154 -12.09 -45.34 41.47
N ALA A 155 -11.04 -46.13 41.24
CA ALA A 155 -11.06 -47.57 41.47
C ALA A 155 -11.34 -47.81 42.95
N LYS A 156 -12.63 -47.88 43.32
CA LYS A 156 -13.03 -48.52 44.56
C LYS A 156 -13.10 -50.00 44.23
N GLU A 157 -12.04 -50.69 44.65
CA GLU A 157 -11.93 -52.14 44.68
C GLU A 157 -13.24 -52.75 45.21
N GLY A 158 -13.64 -53.84 44.57
CA GLY A 158 -14.92 -54.49 44.79
C GLY A 158 -15.08 -54.97 46.23
N HIS A 159 -16.19 -54.59 46.86
CA HIS A 159 -16.77 -55.36 47.94
C HIS A 159 -17.69 -56.41 47.31
N HIS A 160 -17.14 -57.61 47.14
CA HIS A 160 -17.91 -58.85 47.08
C HIS A 160 -17.34 -59.77 48.15
N GLU A 161 -17.99 -59.79 49.31
CA GLU A 161 -18.32 -60.97 50.11
C GLU A 161 -19.50 -60.62 51.03
#